data_AF-M3DED0-F1
#
_entry.id   AF-M3DED0-F1
#
_cell.length_a   1.000
_cell.length_b   1.000
_cell.length_c   1.000
_cell.angle_alpha   90.00
_cell.angle_beta   90.00
_cell.angle_gamma   90.00
#
_symmetry.space_group_name_H-M   'P 1'
#
loop_
_entity.id
_entity.type
_entity.pdbx_description
1 polymer ?
#
loop_
_entity_poly.entity_id
_entity_poly.type
_entity_poly.pdbx_seq_one_letter_code
_entity_poly.pdbx_strand_id
1 'polypeptide(L)'
;MNRTAVVVETLDLDERGWLLDAQSGDPVPDHRLRDHFAEHVAPPATATDLFVYVHGWQTTPASALRAAERLMGLAVHRLASAPDSYPALSEAGFDPWCLVVRWPSSSAVTPAGYRSIRDRAHAMGARDGEGHAAHILGRLLGYLDTERSHPAAAPIMANRDGQYLHLMGHSFGCRFLCEAVQWAADAQFGDTLGWSTMEPGPTRPFTADSMLLFQMAAGRDAFLSLFPHILPGDGHDGAPLHGPVVTTYSRHDRATGFWHLRAEHQAGI
;
A
#
# COMPACT_ATOMS: atom_id res chain seq x y z
N MET A 1 -18.45 22.81 12.57
CA MET A 1 -17.83 22.20 11.38
C MET A 1 -18.33 20.77 11.28
N ASN A 2 -19.07 20.44 10.22
CA ASN A 2 -19.48 19.06 9.95
C ASN A 2 -18.21 18.24 9.71
N ARG A 3 -18.04 17.13 10.43
CA ARG A 3 -17.00 16.14 10.14
C ARG A 3 -17.27 15.60 8.73
N THR A 4 -16.46 15.95 7.75
CA THR A 4 -16.39 15.16 6.51
C THR A 4 -15.98 13.76 6.93
N ALA A 5 -16.86 12.78 6.74
CA ALA A 5 -16.55 11.40 7.03
C ALA A 5 -15.47 10.96 6.04
N VAL A 6 -14.36 10.41 6.54
CA VAL A 6 -13.34 9.80 5.69
C VAL A 6 -13.99 8.66 4.92
N VAL A 7 -13.81 8.64 3.60
CA VAL A 7 -14.27 7.54 2.77
C VAL A 7 -13.23 6.41 2.83
N VAL A 8 -13.69 5.22 3.23
CA VAL A 8 -12.86 4.02 3.29
C VAL A 8 -13.51 2.91 2.46
N GLU A 9 -12.77 2.43 1.47
CA GLU A 9 -13.17 1.33 0.58
C GLU A 9 -12.31 0.09 0.83
N THR A 10 -12.72 -1.06 0.31
CA THR A 10 -12.02 -2.33 0.56
C THR A 10 -11.87 -3.15 -0.71
N LEU A 11 -10.72 -3.82 -0.85
CA LEU A 11 -10.51 -4.92 -1.78
C LEU A 11 -10.09 -6.16 -1.00
N ASP A 12 -10.46 -7.34 -1.47
CA ASP A 12 -10.13 -8.61 -0.85
C ASP A 12 -9.18 -9.42 -1.72
N LEU A 13 -8.15 -9.99 -1.10
CA LEU A 13 -7.29 -10.98 -1.69
C LEU A 13 -7.59 -12.36 -1.11
N ASP A 14 -7.47 -13.40 -1.93
CA ASP A 14 -7.55 -14.79 -1.48
C ASP A 14 -6.23 -15.26 -0.82
N GLU A 15 -6.13 -16.55 -0.50
CA GLU A 15 -4.94 -17.14 0.13
C GLU A 15 -3.71 -17.23 -0.79
N ARG A 16 -3.89 -16.98 -2.10
CA ARG A 16 -2.83 -16.95 -3.12
C ARG A 16 -2.48 -15.52 -3.55
N GLY A 17 -3.25 -14.53 -3.11
CA GLY A 17 -3.04 -13.12 -3.47
C GLY A 17 -3.83 -12.67 -4.69
N TRP A 18 -4.78 -13.47 -5.18
CA TRP A 18 -5.70 -13.03 -6.23
C TRP A 18 -6.74 -12.08 -5.67
N LEU A 19 -7.04 -11.03 -6.44
CA LEU A 19 -8.18 -10.16 -6.18
C LEU A 19 -9.48 -10.96 -6.27
N LEU A 20 -10.35 -10.82 -5.29
CA LEU A 20 -11.67 -11.43 -5.26
C LEU A 20 -12.73 -10.44 -5.73
N ASP A 21 -13.65 -10.94 -6.56
CA ASP A 21 -14.87 -10.21 -6.89
C ASP A 21 -15.83 -10.25 -5.69
N ALA A 22 -16.30 -9.08 -5.23
CA ALA A 22 -17.09 -8.98 -4.00
C ALA A 22 -18.47 -9.67 -4.10
N GLN A 23 -18.99 -9.88 -5.30
CA GLN A 23 -20.32 -10.47 -5.51
C GLN A 23 -20.25 -12.00 -5.58
N SER A 24 -19.29 -12.53 -6.34
CA SER A 24 -19.11 -13.97 -6.55
C SER A 24 -18.20 -14.63 -5.52
N GLY A 25 -17.24 -13.89 -4.97
CA GLY A 25 -16.15 -14.42 -4.14
C GLY A 25 -15.09 -15.18 -4.93
N ASP A 26 -15.16 -15.15 -6.27
CA ASP A 26 -14.21 -15.82 -7.14
C ASP A 26 -13.03 -14.89 -7.50
N PRO A 27 -11.84 -15.45 -7.80
CA PRO A 27 -10.72 -14.68 -8.33
C PRO A 27 -11.09 -13.91 -9.60
N VAL A 28 -10.80 -12.61 -9.63
CA VAL A 28 -10.93 -11.77 -10.82
C VAL A 28 -9.89 -12.21 -11.85
N PRO A 29 -10.29 -12.64 -13.06
CA PRO A 29 -9.34 -13.02 -14.10
C PRO A 29 -8.44 -11.87 -14.51
N ASP A 30 -7.18 -12.16 -14.85
CA ASP A 30 -6.16 -11.15 -15.16
C ASP A 30 -6.62 -10.09 -16.18
N HIS A 31 -7.24 -10.55 -17.28
CA HIS A 31 -7.75 -9.69 -18.36
C HIS A 31 -8.93 -8.80 -17.95
N ARG A 32 -9.57 -9.06 -16.80
CA ARG A 32 -10.69 -8.28 -16.25
C ARG A 32 -10.25 -7.32 -15.15
N LEU A 33 -9.00 -7.37 -14.69
CA LEU A 33 -8.54 -6.56 -13.56
C LEU A 33 -8.75 -5.05 -13.78
N ARG A 34 -8.49 -4.53 -14.98
CA ARG A 34 -8.68 -3.11 -15.29
C ARG A 34 -10.14 -2.68 -15.18
N ASP A 35 -11.02 -3.42 -15.84
CA ASP A 35 -12.46 -3.14 -15.80
C ASP A 35 -12.98 -3.26 -14.37
N HIS A 36 -12.53 -4.29 -13.63
CA HIS A 36 -12.93 -4.50 -12.25
C HIS A 36 -12.49 -3.34 -11.34
N PHE A 37 -11.26 -2.82 -11.49
CA PHE A 37 -10.84 -1.61 -10.77
C PHE A 37 -11.64 -0.38 -11.18
N ALA A 38 -11.91 -0.18 -12.47
CA ALA A 38 -12.74 0.93 -12.95
C ALA A 38 -14.17 0.89 -12.39
N GLU A 39 -14.74 -0.30 -12.22
CA GLU A 39 -16.08 -0.50 -11.68
C GLU A 39 -16.14 -0.32 -10.15
N HIS A 40 -15.08 -0.67 -9.41
CA HIS A 40 -15.13 -0.81 -7.94
C HIS A 40 -14.15 0.06 -7.16
N VAL A 41 -13.21 0.73 -7.84
CA VAL A 41 -12.17 1.56 -7.23
C VAL A 41 -12.13 2.90 -7.95
N ALA A 42 -12.91 3.86 -7.44
CA ALA A 42 -13.05 5.18 -8.03
C ALA A 42 -12.80 6.27 -6.97
N PRO A 43 -11.55 6.73 -6.81
CA PRO A 43 -11.24 7.82 -5.89
C PRO A 43 -12.12 9.05 -6.20
N PRO A 44 -12.78 9.66 -5.20
CA PRO A 44 -13.55 10.86 -5.41
C PRO A 44 -12.68 11.98 -5.97
N ALA A 45 -13.20 12.76 -6.93
CA ALA A 45 -12.48 13.91 -7.48
C ALA A 45 -12.18 15.03 -6.45
N THR A 46 -12.76 14.95 -5.24
CA THR A 46 -12.45 15.86 -4.13
C THR A 46 -11.30 15.38 -3.26
N ALA A 47 -10.97 14.09 -3.32
CA ALA A 47 -9.91 13.52 -2.50
C ALA A 47 -8.59 14.19 -2.86
N THR A 48 -7.84 14.63 -1.85
CA THR A 48 -6.50 15.22 -2.01
C THR A 48 -5.41 14.17 -1.85
N ASP A 49 -5.69 13.13 -1.06
CA ASP A 49 -4.74 12.10 -0.64
C ASP A 49 -5.40 10.72 -0.75
N LEU A 50 -4.80 9.85 -1.55
CA LEU A 50 -5.24 8.48 -1.81
C LEU A 50 -4.33 7.54 -1.04
N PHE A 51 -4.88 6.86 -0.05
CA PHE A 51 -4.14 5.92 0.78
C PHE A 51 -4.44 4.49 0.34
N VAL A 52 -3.40 3.70 0.04
CA VAL A 52 -3.51 2.25 -0.10
C VAL A 52 -2.98 1.61 1.18
N TYR A 53 -3.88 1.07 2.00
CA TYR A 53 -3.56 0.45 3.29
C TYR A 53 -3.60 -1.07 3.22
N VAL A 54 -2.49 -1.73 3.57
CA VAL A 54 -2.39 -3.19 3.63
C VAL A 54 -2.08 -3.62 5.06
N HIS A 55 -2.99 -4.39 5.67
CA HIS A 55 -2.90 -4.74 7.08
C HIS A 55 -1.96 -5.93 7.37
N GLY A 56 -1.72 -6.17 8.67
CA GLY A 56 -0.84 -7.21 9.18
C GLY A 56 -1.53 -8.49 9.68
N TRP A 57 -0.75 -9.34 10.35
CA TRP A 57 -1.22 -10.56 11.03
C TRP A 57 -2.31 -10.27 12.08
N GLN A 58 -3.14 -11.27 12.37
CA GLN A 58 -4.19 -11.25 13.38
C GLN A 58 -5.29 -10.22 13.11
N THR A 59 -5.53 -9.90 11.84
CA THR A 59 -6.52 -8.89 11.44
C THR A 59 -7.68 -9.55 10.70
N THR A 60 -8.89 -9.39 11.24
CA THR A 60 -10.13 -9.78 10.54
C THR A 60 -10.56 -8.68 9.57
N PRO A 61 -11.36 -8.98 8.52
CA PRO A 61 -11.79 -7.96 7.57
C PRO A 61 -12.41 -6.71 8.22
N ALA A 62 -13.29 -6.92 9.20
CA ALA A 62 -13.91 -5.82 9.95
C ALA A 62 -12.90 -5.05 10.83
N SER A 63 -11.85 -5.70 11.33
CA SER A 63 -10.80 -5.03 12.11
C SER A 63 -9.88 -4.21 11.22
N ALA A 64 -9.57 -4.68 10.01
CA ALA A 64 -8.81 -3.93 9.02
C ALA A 64 -9.50 -2.60 8.68
N LEU A 65 -10.81 -2.67 8.38
CA LEU A 65 -11.61 -1.48 8.09
C LEU A 65 -11.60 -0.49 9.26
N ARG A 66 -11.92 -0.94 10.48
CA ARG A 66 -11.89 -0.08 11.68
C ARG A 66 -10.52 0.52 11.96
N ALA A 67 -9.44 -0.21 11.69
CA ALA A 67 -8.09 0.29 11.88
C ALA A 67 -7.79 1.43 10.90
N ALA A 68 -8.17 1.28 9.63
CA ALA A 68 -8.03 2.32 8.61
C ALA A 68 -8.87 3.57 8.93
N GLU A 69 -10.15 3.40 9.26
CA GLU A 69 -11.04 4.48 9.68
C GLU A 69 -10.47 5.25 10.88
N ARG A 70 -9.96 4.52 11.88
CA ARG A 70 -9.33 5.12 13.06
C ARG A 70 -8.05 5.87 12.70
N LEU A 71 -7.20 5.29 11.86
CA LEU A 71 -5.94 5.92 11.44
C LEU A 71 -6.20 7.24 10.70
N MET A 72 -7.11 7.23 9.73
CA MET A 72 -7.48 8.43 8.99
C MET A 72 -8.18 9.46 9.89
N GLY A 73 -9.07 9.01 10.78
CA GLY A 73 -9.69 9.89 11.77
C GLY A 73 -8.69 10.56 12.71
N LEU A 74 -7.62 9.84 13.09
CA LEU A 74 -6.52 10.41 13.87
C LEU A 74 -5.70 11.42 13.08
N ALA A 75 -5.43 11.18 11.79
CA ALA A 75 -4.73 12.12 10.92
C ALA A 75 -5.50 13.43 10.73
N VAL A 76 -6.80 13.34 10.40
CA VAL A 76 -7.69 14.51 10.27
C VAL A 76 -7.79 15.26 11.61
N HIS A 77 -7.96 14.54 12.72
CA HIS A 77 -8.00 15.17 14.04
C HIS A 77 -6.68 15.86 14.38
N ARG A 78 -5.54 15.25 14.04
CA ARG A 78 -4.22 15.83 14.30
C ARG A 78 -4.06 17.16 13.55
N LEU A 79 -4.39 17.20 12.27
CA LEU A 79 -4.37 18.44 11.47
C LEU A 79 -5.26 19.52 12.09
N ALA A 80 -6.51 19.18 12.43
CA ALA A 80 -7.45 20.11 13.04
C ALA A 80 -7.01 20.62 14.42
N SER A 81 -6.32 19.79 15.21
CA SER A 81 -5.86 20.13 16.57
C SER A 81 -4.56 20.94 16.60
N ALA A 82 -3.78 20.91 15.52
CA ALA A 82 -2.47 21.54 15.44
C ALA A 82 -2.18 22.04 14.01
N PRO A 83 -3.01 22.95 13.46
CA PRO A 83 -2.89 23.40 12.07
C PRO A 83 -1.54 24.07 11.79
N ASP A 84 -0.99 24.79 12.77
CA ASP A 84 0.31 25.47 12.67
C ASP A 84 1.50 24.49 12.52
N SER A 85 1.31 23.21 12.87
CA SER A 85 2.32 22.17 12.61
C SER A 85 2.34 21.71 11.15
N TYR A 86 1.27 21.99 10.40
CA TYR A 86 1.09 21.60 9.00
C TYR A 86 0.39 22.72 8.22
N PRO A 87 1.01 23.91 8.12
CA PRO A 87 0.34 25.10 7.60
C PRO A 87 -0.13 24.93 6.15
N ALA A 88 0.70 24.31 5.30
CA ALA A 88 0.35 24.06 3.90
C ALA A 88 -0.86 23.11 3.72
N LEU A 89 -0.92 22.01 4.49
CA LEU A 89 -2.07 21.10 4.47
C LEU A 89 -3.32 21.76 5.04
N SER A 90 -3.16 22.61 6.06
CA SER A 90 -4.29 23.32 6.67
C SER A 90 -4.92 24.33 5.71
N GLU A 91 -4.10 24.99 4.89
CA GLU A 91 -4.55 25.96 3.87
C GLU A 91 -5.14 25.26 2.64
N ALA A 92 -4.45 24.26 2.10
CA ALA A 92 -4.87 23.55 0.88
C ALA A 92 -6.08 22.63 1.12
N GLY A 93 -6.31 22.23 2.36
CA GLY A 93 -7.28 21.20 2.73
C GLY A 93 -6.66 19.80 2.72
N PHE A 94 -7.31 18.89 3.46
CA PHE A 94 -6.94 17.50 3.56
C PHE A 94 -8.22 16.66 3.55
N ASP A 95 -8.51 16.05 2.40
CA ASP A 95 -9.67 15.19 2.16
C ASP A 95 -9.15 13.78 1.81
N PRO A 96 -8.81 12.95 2.82
CA PRO A 96 -8.23 11.64 2.57
C PRO A 96 -9.28 10.64 2.10
N TRP A 97 -8.93 9.85 1.08
CA TRP A 97 -9.63 8.63 0.67
C TRP A 97 -8.72 7.43 0.92
N CYS A 98 -9.26 6.33 1.45
CA CYS A 98 -8.45 5.18 1.84
C CYS A 98 -9.00 3.87 1.28
N LEU A 99 -8.19 3.17 0.51
CA LEU A 99 -8.43 1.83 0.03
C LEU A 99 -7.73 0.80 0.92
N VAL A 100 -8.51 -0.06 1.56
CA VAL A 100 -7.99 -1.12 2.44
C VAL A 100 -7.90 -2.42 1.67
N VAL A 101 -6.68 -2.91 1.47
CA VAL A 101 -6.45 -4.25 0.90
C VAL A 101 -6.45 -5.27 2.03
N ARG A 102 -7.45 -6.14 1.99
CA ARG A 102 -7.70 -7.18 2.97
C ARG A 102 -7.19 -8.51 2.46
N TRP A 103 -6.64 -9.31 3.35
CA TRP A 103 -6.14 -10.64 3.03
C TRP A 103 -6.32 -11.59 4.22
N PRO A 104 -6.31 -12.91 4.02
CA PRO A 104 -6.54 -13.90 5.07
C PRO A 104 -5.36 -13.98 6.05
N SER A 105 -5.28 -13.01 6.94
CA SER A 105 -4.18 -12.78 7.89
C SER A 105 -4.46 -13.25 9.32
N SER A 106 -5.67 -13.76 9.58
CA SER A 106 -6.11 -14.15 10.91
C SER A 106 -5.77 -15.61 11.22
N SER A 107 -5.21 -15.85 12.40
CA SER A 107 -4.96 -17.19 12.93
C SER A 107 -5.11 -17.20 14.45
N ALA A 108 -5.04 -18.39 15.05
CA ALA A 108 -4.82 -18.50 16.49
C ALA A 108 -3.50 -17.80 16.89
N VAL A 109 -3.47 -17.19 18.07
CA VAL A 109 -2.29 -16.51 18.65
C VAL A 109 -1.36 -17.56 19.27
N THR A 110 -0.80 -18.42 18.42
CA THR A 110 0.13 -19.49 18.79
C THR A 110 1.36 -19.45 17.86
N PRO A 111 2.49 -20.07 18.24
CA PRO A 111 3.65 -20.15 17.35
C PRO A 111 3.32 -20.78 15.98
N ALA A 112 2.44 -21.79 15.96
CA ALA A 112 2.02 -22.44 14.73
C ALA A 112 1.11 -21.54 13.88
N GLY A 113 0.18 -20.82 14.52
CA GLY A 113 -0.69 -19.86 13.83
C GLY A 113 0.12 -18.73 13.20
N TYR A 114 1.07 -18.14 13.94
CA TYR A 114 1.96 -17.12 13.40
C TYR A 114 2.75 -17.62 12.18
N ARG A 115 3.40 -18.79 12.30
CA ARG A 115 4.16 -19.38 11.19
C ARG A 115 3.27 -19.63 9.96
N SER A 116 2.05 -20.13 10.15
CA SER A 116 1.12 -20.34 9.04
C SER A 116 0.81 -19.04 8.29
N ILE A 117 0.60 -17.92 9.00
CA ILE A 117 0.34 -16.64 8.37
C ILE A 117 1.60 -16.02 7.75
N ARG A 118 2.76 -16.21 8.39
CA ARG A 118 4.05 -15.85 7.78
C ARG A 118 4.26 -16.58 6.46
N ASP A 119 4.14 -17.90 6.47
CA ASP A 119 4.39 -18.75 5.30
C ASP A 119 3.40 -18.40 4.19
N ARG A 120 2.14 -18.13 4.54
CA ARG A 120 1.14 -17.59 3.60
C ARG A 120 1.54 -16.23 3.04
N ALA A 121 1.94 -15.28 3.88
CA ALA A 121 2.36 -13.96 3.42
C ALA A 121 3.59 -14.05 2.50
N HIS A 122 4.53 -14.95 2.78
CA HIS A 122 5.65 -15.22 1.87
C HIS A 122 5.16 -15.82 0.55
N ALA A 123 4.32 -16.85 0.61
CA ALA A 123 3.80 -17.50 -0.60
C ALA A 123 2.97 -16.55 -1.49
N MET A 124 2.19 -15.65 -0.89
CA MET A 124 1.37 -14.65 -1.61
C MET A 124 2.20 -13.52 -2.22
N GLY A 125 3.28 -13.10 -1.55
CA GLY A 125 4.02 -11.87 -1.88
C GLY A 125 5.35 -12.08 -2.59
N ALA A 126 5.98 -13.25 -2.45
CA ALA A 126 7.32 -13.48 -2.96
C ALA A 126 7.35 -13.40 -4.49
N ARG A 127 8.28 -12.58 -5.01
CA ARG A 127 8.58 -12.44 -6.43
C ARG A 127 8.90 -13.76 -7.14
N ASP A 128 9.57 -14.68 -6.42
CA ASP A 128 9.94 -16.02 -6.92
C ASP A 128 8.87 -17.09 -6.59
N GLY A 129 7.76 -16.69 -5.98
CA GLY A 129 6.66 -17.56 -5.60
C GLY A 129 5.56 -17.64 -6.68
N GLU A 130 4.63 -18.57 -6.49
CA GLU A 130 3.38 -18.66 -7.28
C GLU A 130 2.31 -17.64 -6.80
N GLY A 131 2.70 -16.70 -5.93
CA GLY A 131 1.81 -15.71 -5.34
C GLY A 131 1.51 -14.54 -6.27
N HIS A 132 0.31 -13.99 -6.15
CA HIS A 132 -0.16 -12.92 -7.04
C HIS A 132 -0.31 -11.56 -6.35
N ALA A 133 -0.12 -11.46 -5.03
CA ALA A 133 -0.44 -10.24 -4.29
C ALA A 133 0.38 -9.03 -4.76
N ALA A 134 1.70 -9.21 -4.96
CA ALA A 134 2.56 -8.14 -5.44
C ALA A 134 2.17 -7.67 -6.85
N HIS A 135 1.81 -8.59 -7.73
CA HIS A 135 1.36 -8.30 -9.09
C HIS A 135 0.03 -7.54 -9.13
N ILE A 136 -0.97 -8.02 -8.38
CA ILE A 136 -2.28 -7.38 -8.26
C ILE A 136 -2.13 -5.97 -7.67
N LEU A 137 -1.32 -5.81 -6.62
CA LEU A 137 -1.06 -4.50 -6.01
C LEU A 137 -0.32 -3.57 -6.98
N GLY A 138 0.70 -4.05 -7.70
CA GLY A 138 1.40 -3.24 -8.69
C GLY A 138 0.48 -2.76 -9.82
N ARG A 139 -0.42 -3.63 -10.30
CA ARG A 139 -1.46 -3.26 -11.29
C ARG A 139 -2.47 -2.25 -10.74
N LEU A 140 -2.90 -2.42 -9.49
CA LEU A 140 -3.76 -1.46 -8.79
C LEU A 140 -3.09 -0.09 -8.69
N LEU A 141 -1.80 -0.05 -8.33
CA LEU A 141 -1.04 1.20 -8.22
C LEU A 141 -0.87 1.88 -9.58
N GLY A 142 -0.59 1.13 -10.65
CA GLY A 142 -0.59 1.67 -12.02
C GLY A 142 -1.94 2.25 -12.44
N TYR A 143 -3.03 1.55 -12.12
CA TYR A 143 -4.38 2.02 -12.37
C TYR A 143 -4.66 3.34 -11.62
N LEU A 144 -4.40 3.38 -10.30
CA LEU A 144 -4.61 4.59 -9.50
C LEU A 144 -3.76 5.77 -9.99
N ASP A 145 -2.51 5.52 -10.39
CA ASP A 145 -1.63 6.57 -10.92
C ASP A 145 -2.12 7.16 -12.24
N THR A 146 -2.77 6.33 -13.06
CA THR A 146 -3.34 6.74 -14.35
C THR A 146 -4.65 7.51 -14.18
N GLU A 147 -5.52 7.08 -13.28
CA GLU A 147 -6.85 7.67 -13.10
C GLU A 147 -6.84 8.91 -12.20
N ARG A 148 -5.83 9.09 -11.35
CA ARG A 148 -5.72 10.25 -10.46
C ARG A 148 -5.28 11.52 -11.21
N SER A 149 -5.68 12.69 -10.71
CA SER A 149 -5.16 13.97 -11.21
C SER A 149 -3.68 14.15 -10.83
N HIS A 150 -2.79 14.40 -11.80
CA HIS A 150 -1.34 14.46 -11.56
C HIS A 150 -0.93 15.72 -10.75
N PRO A 151 -0.22 15.58 -9.61
CA PRO A 151 0.13 16.71 -8.73
C PRO A 151 0.94 17.84 -9.39
N ALA A 152 1.77 17.52 -10.39
CA ALA A 152 2.67 18.47 -11.05
C ALA A 152 2.14 19.09 -12.38
N ALA A 153 0.88 18.85 -12.77
CA ALA A 153 0.37 19.25 -14.09
C ALA A 153 -0.01 20.75 -14.24
N ALA A 154 0.05 21.58 -13.18
CA ALA A 154 -0.37 22.99 -13.22
C ALA A 154 0.77 23.99 -12.88
N PRO A 155 0.97 25.09 -13.66
CA PRO A 155 2.07 26.03 -13.48
C PRO A 155 1.87 27.13 -12.42
N ILE A 156 0.70 27.27 -11.76
CA ILE A 156 0.49 28.23 -10.67
C ILE A 156 -0.42 27.58 -9.62
N MET A 157 0.06 27.51 -8.37
CA MET A 157 -0.69 26.97 -7.23
C MET A 157 -1.94 27.82 -6.93
N ALA A 158 -3.11 27.29 -7.29
CA ALA A 158 -4.38 27.70 -6.71
C ALA A 158 -5.42 26.56 -6.87
N ASN A 159 -5.39 25.65 -5.90
CA ASN A 159 -6.40 24.65 -5.47
C ASN A 159 -6.39 23.26 -6.16
N ARG A 160 -6.69 22.20 -5.37
CA ARG A 160 -7.59 21.08 -5.72
C ARG A 160 -7.24 20.09 -6.87
N ASP A 161 -6.23 20.32 -7.71
CA ASP A 161 -6.12 19.56 -8.98
C ASP A 161 -5.00 18.51 -9.03
N GLY A 162 -4.55 18.00 -7.86
CA GLY A 162 -3.55 16.94 -7.75
C GLY A 162 -3.88 15.97 -6.62
N GLN A 163 -3.77 14.67 -6.91
CA GLN A 163 -4.10 13.59 -6.00
C GLN A 163 -2.83 12.83 -5.60
N TYR A 164 -2.40 12.96 -4.34
CA TYR A 164 -1.20 12.29 -3.84
C TYR A 164 -1.51 10.83 -3.50
N LEU A 165 -0.64 9.90 -3.90
CA LEU A 165 -0.79 8.46 -3.67
C LEU A 165 0.17 8.00 -2.58
N HIS A 166 -0.38 7.52 -1.48
CA HIS A 166 0.36 7.12 -0.28
C HIS A 166 0.18 5.65 0.01
N LEU A 167 1.29 4.94 0.22
CA LEU A 167 1.29 3.53 0.55
C LEU A 167 1.44 3.36 2.07
N MET A 168 0.58 2.57 2.70
CA MET A 168 0.64 2.28 4.13
C MET A 168 0.60 0.78 4.40
N GLY A 169 1.72 0.23 4.83
CA GLY A 169 1.82 -1.18 5.23
C GLY A 169 1.77 -1.30 6.75
N HIS A 170 1.17 -2.37 7.26
CA HIS A 170 1.34 -2.81 8.64
C HIS A 170 1.85 -4.24 8.70
N SER A 171 2.91 -4.51 9.48
CA SER A 171 3.45 -5.85 9.68
C SER A 171 3.77 -6.56 8.36
N PHE A 172 3.11 -7.68 8.04
CA PHE A 172 3.27 -8.37 6.75
C PHE A 172 2.78 -7.56 5.55
N GLY A 173 1.81 -6.66 5.73
CA GLY A 173 1.35 -5.75 4.67
C GLY A 173 2.46 -4.82 4.15
N CYS A 174 3.46 -4.51 4.99
CA CYS A 174 4.67 -3.80 4.56
C CYS A 174 5.43 -4.59 3.48
N ARG A 175 5.52 -5.92 3.62
CA ARG A 175 6.21 -6.77 2.64
C ARG A 175 5.46 -6.76 1.31
N PHE A 176 4.13 -6.90 1.32
CA PHE A 176 3.33 -6.86 0.09
C PHE A 176 3.51 -5.56 -0.68
N LEU A 177 3.54 -4.41 0.02
CA LEU A 177 3.79 -3.13 -0.63
C LEU A 177 5.22 -3.02 -1.17
N CYS A 178 6.22 -3.49 -0.41
CA CYS A 178 7.61 -3.48 -0.89
C CYS A 178 7.79 -4.36 -2.13
N GLU A 179 7.24 -5.57 -2.14
CA GLU A 179 7.24 -6.46 -3.29
C GLU A 179 6.50 -5.83 -4.48
N ALA A 180 5.33 -5.22 -4.26
CA ALA A 180 4.55 -4.61 -5.33
C ALA A 180 5.29 -3.47 -6.03
N VAL A 181 5.89 -2.55 -5.27
CA VAL A 181 6.62 -1.42 -5.88
C VAL A 181 7.95 -1.86 -6.51
N GLN A 182 8.63 -2.85 -5.94
CA GLN A 182 9.82 -3.44 -6.54
C GLN A 182 9.48 -4.18 -7.84
N TRP A 183 8.44 -5.02 -7.82
CA TRP A 183 7.96 -5.72 -9.01
C TRP A 183 7.64 -4.74 -10.12
N ALA A 184 6.96 -3.63 -9.78
CA ALA A 184 6.66 -2.59 -10.76
C ALA A 184 7.94 -1.98 -11.37
N ALA A 185 8.98 -1.72 -10.57
CA ALA A 185 10.25 -1.19 -11.06
C ALA A 185 10.91 -2.07 -12.14
N ASP A 186 10.63 -3.39 -12.12
CA ASP A 186 11.20 -4.38 -13.03
C ASP A 186 10.23 -4.86 -14.12
N ALA A 187 8.97 -4.39 -14.13
CA ALA A 187 7.91 -4.86 -15.01
C ALA A 187 8.03 -4.31 -16.45
N GLN A 188 7.62 -5.09 -17.45
CA GLN A 188 7.67 -4.69 -18.87
C GLN A 188 6.42 -3.90 -19.30
N PHE A 189 6.54 -3.11 -20.39
CA PHE A 189 5.45 -2.36 -21.04
C PHE A 189 4.17 -3.21 -21.18
N GLY A 190 3.15 -2.93 -20.35
CA GLY A 190 1.84 -3.61 -20.34
C GLY A 190 1.54 -4.47 -19.10
N ASP A 191 2.52 -4.76 -18.26
CA ASP A 191 2.33 -5.55 -17.04
C ASP A 191 1.57 -4.77 -15.95
N THR A 192 1.69 -3.45 -15.94
CA THR A 192 0.93 -2.53 -15.09
C THR A 192 -0.21 -1.90 -15.87
N LEU A 193 -1.41 -1.90 -15.29
CA LEU A 193 -2.58 -1.29 -15.91
C LEU A 193 -2.43 0.22 -15.96
N GLY A 194 -2.78 0.84 -17.09
CA GLY A 194 -2.77 2.30 -17.25
C GLY A 194 -1.59 2.86 -18.05
N TRP A 195 -0.59 2.03 -18.37
CA TRP A 195 0.57 2.42 -19.16
C TRP A 195 0.21 2.94 -20.57
N SER A 196 0.30 4.25 -20.78
CA SER A 196 0.03 4.89 -22.08
C SER A 196 0.97 6.07 -22.34
N THR A 197 2.20 5.84 -22.81
CA THR A 197 2.91 6.78 -23.72
C THR A 197 4.18 6.17 -24.33
N MET A 198 4.31 6.39 -25.63
CA MET A 198 5.53 6.23 -26.41
C MET A 198 6.49 7.39 -26.09
N GLU A 199 7.53 7.20 -25.29
CA GLU A 199 8.87 7.82 -25.44
C GLU A 199 9.86 7.16 -24.46
N PRO A 200 11.12 6.89 -24.86
CA PRO A 200 12.13 6.30 -23.99
C PRO A 200 12.82 7.38 -23.13
N GLY A 201 12.24 7.69 -21.96
CA GLY A 201 12.90 8.31 -20.80
C GLY A 201 12.97 7.30 -19.63
N PRO A 202 13.51 7.62 -18.43
CA PRO A 202 13.61 6.63 -17.34
C PRO A 202 12.20 6.34 -16.78
N THR A 203 11.52 5.40 -17.45
CA THR A 203 10.08 5.15 -17.38
C THR A 203 9.74 4.37 -16.13
N ARG A 204 9.43 5.06 -15.04
CA ARG A 204 8.81 4.43 -13.88
C ARG A 204 7.34 4.11 -14.20
N PRO A 205 6.83 2.92 -13.85
CA PRO A 205 5.50 2.40 -14.26
C PRO A 205 4.31 3.10 -13.59
N PHE A 206 4.56 3.78 -12.47
CA PHE A 206 3.68 4.69 -11.75
C PHE A 206 4.55 5.58 -10.86
N THR A 207 3.98 6.51 -10.10
CA THR A 207 4.71 7.19 -9.01
C THR A 207 3.89 7.23 -7.73
N ALA A 208 4.28 6.49 -6.70
CA ALA A 208 3.72 6.72 -5.36
C ALA A 208 4.49 7.87 -4.67
N ASP A 209 3.75 8.74 -3.99
CA ASP A 209 4.28 9.96 -3.40
C ASP A 209 4.92 9.74 -2.03
N SER A 210 4.48 8.72 -1.28
CA SER A 210 5.17 8.30 -0.06
C SER A 210 4.83 6.87 0.31
N MET A 211 5.68 6.28 1.15
CA MET A 211 5.46 4.94 1.69
C MET A 211 5.74 4.89 3.19
N LEU A 212 4.75 4.49 3.97
CA LEU A 212 4.80 4.34 5.42
C LEU A 212 4.65 2.87 5.80
N LEU A 213 5.67 2.32 6.45
CA LEU A 213 5.77 0.93 6.85
C LEU A 213 5.68 0.85 8.38
N PHE A 214 4.48 0.55 8.88
CA PHE A 214 4.21 0.40 10.30
C PHE A 214 4.66 -0.96 10.80
N GLN A 215 5.67 -0.99 11.68
CA GLN A 215 6.06 -2.20 12.40
C GLN A 215 6.22 -3.39 11.45
N MET A 216 7.09 -3.25 10.45
CA MET A 216 7.32 -4.18 9.36
C MET A 216 7.79 -5.55 9.87
N ALA A 217 7.14 -6.61 9.36
CA ALA A 217 7.51 -8.00 9.62
C ALA A 217 8.66 -8.47 8.72
N ALA A 218 9.81 -7.79 8.79
CA ALA A 218 11.05 -8.17 8.13
C ALA A 218 12.26 -7.67 8.94
N GLY A 219 13.41 -8.32 8.77
CA GLY A 219 14.67 -7.93 9.41
C GLY A 219 15.12 -6.51 9.07
N ARG A 220 16.02 -5.94 9.88
CA ARG A 220 16.54 -4.56 9.70
C ARG A 220 17.29 -4.35 8.39
N ASP A 221 17.82 -5.42 7.83
CA ASP A 221 18.53 -5.49 6.56
C ASP A 221 17.60 -5.80 5.38
N ALA A 222 16.28 -5.82 5.56
CA ALA A 222 15.33 -6.21 4.52
C ALA A 222 15.46 -5.36 3.24
N PHE A 223 15.79 -4.08 3.32
CA PHE A 223 16.03 -3.24 2.14
C PHE A 223 17.35 -3.56 1.41
N LEU A 224 18.26 -4.31 2.03
CA LEU A 224 19.49 -4.78 1.39
C LEU A 224 19.31 -6.18 0.80
N SER A 225 18.51 -7.03 1.46
CA SER A 225 18.42 -8.46 1.15
C SER A 225 17.13 -8.87 0.45
N LEU A 226 15.98 -8.35 0.87
CA LEU A 226 14.66 -8.75 0.39
C LEU A 226 14.08 -7.77 -0.62
N PHE A 227 14.30 -6.47 -0.40
CA PHE A 227 13.72 -5.40 -1.20
C PHE A 227 14.81 -4.44 -1.73
N PRO A 228 15.87 -4.95 -2.42
CA PRO A 228 17.02 -4.14 -2.81
C PRO A 228 16.67 -2.98 -3.76
N HIS A 229 15.67 -3.15 -4.61
CA HIS A 229 15.23 -2.14 -5.57
C HIS A 229 14.31 -1.06 -4.97
N ILE A 230 14.03 -1.04 -3.66
CA ILE A 230 13.20 0.04 -3.07
C ILE A 230 13.92 1.38 -3.15
N LEU A 231 15.17 1.40 -2.71
CA LEU A 231 16.01 2.60 -2.72
C LEU A 231 16.84 2.64 -4.01
N PRO A 232 17.29 3.81 -4.49
CA PRO A 232 18.25 3.87 -5.58
C PRO A 232 19.57 3.17 -5.21
N GLY A 233 20.21 2.52 -6.17
CA GLY A 233 21.43 1.76 -5.97
C GLY A 233 22.26 1.60 -7.25
N ASP A 234 23.38 0.89 -7.15
CA ASP A 234 24.25 0.63 -8.30
C ASP A 234 23.50 -0.22 -9.34
N GLY A 235 23.07 0.40 -10.44
CA GLY A 235 22.42 -0.28 -11.56
C GLY A 235 20.88 -0.24 -11.56
N HIS A 236 20.23 0.48 -10.64
CA HIS A 236 18.79 0.76 -10.70
C HIS A 236 18.42 2.09 -10.05
N ASP A 237 17.42 2.77 -10.62
CA ASP A 237 16.94 4.07 -10.11
C ASP A 237 16.07 3.96 -8.85
N GLY A 238 15.90 2.74 -8.33
CA GLY A 238 15.01 2.44 -7.20
C GLY A 238 13.55 2.31 -7.62
N ALA A 239 12.68 2.09 -6.64
CA ALA A 239 11.26 1.86 -6.87
C ALA A 239 10.58 3.15 -7.38
N PRO A 240 9.38 3.04 -7.99
CA PRO A 240 8.51 4.15 -8.37
C PRO A 240 7.98 4.98 -7.18
N LEU A 241 8.89 5.54 -6.38
CA LEU A 241 8.63 6.35 -5.20
C LEU A 241 9.26 7.73 -5.38
N HIS A 242 8.46 8.79 -5.22
CA HIS A 242 8.93 10.18 -5.31
C HIS A 242 9.33 10.75 -3.94
N GLY A 243 8.56 10.44 -2.91
CA GLY A 243 8.83 10.93 -1.55
C GLY A 243 9.38 9.87 -0.60
N PRO A 244 9.30 10.12 0.70
CA PRO A 244 10.04 9.34 1.68
C PRO A 244 9.48 7.93 1.89
N VAL A 245 10.40 6.99 2.17
CA VAL A 245 10.08 5.71 2.80
C VAL A 245 10.28 5.86 4.30
N VAL A 246 9.21 5.73 5.08
CA VAL A 246 9.22 5.89 6.53
C VAL A 246 8.90 4.54 7.18
N THR A 247 9.82 4.05 8.00
CA THR A 247 9.58 2.85 8.82
C THR A 247 9.37 3.26 10.27
N THR A 248 8.41 2.64 10.96
CA THR A 248 8.21 2.86 12.39
C THR A 248 8.56 1.62 13.18
N TYR A 249 9.22 1.83 14.32
CA TYR A 249 9.60 0.78 15.28
C TYR A 249 8.97 1.04 16.63
N SER A 250 8.55 -0.03 17.32
CA SER A 250 8.16 0.04 18.72
C SER A 250 8.72 -1.14 19.50
N ARG A 251 9.48 -0.84 20.57
CA ARG A 251 9.97 -1.85 21.52
C ARG A 251 8.87 -2.62 22.25
N HIS A 252 7.63 -2.13 22.20
CA HIS A 252 6.47 -2.75 22.83
C HIS A 252 5.70 -3.67 21.86
N ASP A 253 6.10 -3.74 20.59
CA ASP A 253 5.49 -4.65 19.63
C ASP A 253 5.96 -6.08 19.87
N ARG A 254 5.02 -6.94 20.27
CA ARG A 254 5.27 -8.37 20.48
C ARG A 254 5.12 -9.20 19.20
N ALA A 255 4.40 -8.72 18.19
CA ALA A 255 4.27 -9.43 16.92
C ALA A 255 5.61 -9.42 16.16
N THR A 256 6.19 -8.25 15.94
CA THR A 256 7.51 -8.10 15.29
C THR A 256 8.67 -8.39 16.24
N GLY A 257 8.54 -8.06 17.52
CA GLY A 257 9.63 -8.22 18.49
C GLY A 257 9.77 -9.62 19.11
N PHE A 258 8.68 -10.39 19.23
CA PHE A 258 8.70 -11.72 19.85
C PHE A 258 8.32 -12.84 18.89
N TRP A 259 7.18 -12.74 18.20
CA TRP A 259 6.73 -13.82 17.31
C TRP A 259 7.58 -13.93 16.05
N HIS A 260 7.87 -12.80 15.40
CA HIS A 260 8.74 -12.76 14.22
C HIS A 260 10.15 -13.25 14.57
N LEU A 261 10.75 -12.74 15.66
CA LEU A 261 12.05 -13.19 16.16
C LEU A 261 12.10 -14.71 16.37
N ARG A 262 11.03 -15.30 16.92
CA ARG A 262 10.98 -16.74 17.14
C ARG A 262 10.82 -17.55 15.86
N ALA A 263 10.18 -16.99 14.84
CA ALA A 263 9.89 -17.69 13.58
C ALA A 263 11.03 -17.53 12.55
N GLU A 264 11.62 -16.35 12.47
CA GLU A 264 12.59 -15.93 11.44
C GLU A 264 14.00 -15.76 12.01
N HIS A 265 14.18 -16.02 13.31
CA HIS A 265 15.45 -15.82 14.03
C HIS A 265 15.96 -14.37 14.04
N GLN A 266 15.14 -13.42 13.60
CA GLN A 266 15.42 -11.98 13.58
C GLN A 266 14.16 -11.18 13.95
N ALA A 267 14.32 -10.09 14.70
CA ALA A 267 13.21 -9.21 15.05
C ALA A 267 12.84 -8.30 13.86
N GLY A 268 11.55 -7.97 13.76
CA GLY A 268 11.05 -7.02 12.76
C GLY A 268 11.47 -5.58 13.03
N ILE A 269 11.27 -4.70 12.04
CA ILE A 269 11.44 -3.24 12.13
C ILE A 269 10.17 -2.60 12.66
#